data_AF-A0A848BSH8-F1
#
_entry.id   AF-A0A848BSH8-F1
#
_cell.length_a   1.000
_cell.length_b   1.000
_cell.length_c   1.000
_cell.angle_alpha   90.00
_cell.angle_beta   90.00
_cell.angle_gamma   90.00
#
_symmetry.space_group_name_H-M   'P 1'
#
loop_
_entity.id
_entity.type
_entity.pdbx_description
1 polymer ?
#
loop_
_entity_poly.entity_id
_entity_poly.type
_entity_poly.pdbx_seq_one_letter_code
_entity_poly.pdbx_strand_id
1 'polypeptide(L)'
;MYYEDEAVHDIERTGNKITAVVDGSETYTVTLYVKADAVYNMTCTCPYAAKGEHCKHMVAVLLALEDGQLQEEPETDGRERTWKDIL
;
A
#
# COMPACT_ATOMS: atom_id res chain seq x y z
N MET A 1 -26.08 -5.63 -5.02
CA MET A 1 -25.85 -4.28 -5.56
C MET A 1 -24.82 -3.66 -4.61
N TYR A 2 -23.62 -3.23 -4.98
CA TYR A 2 -23.00 -2.93 -6.26
C TYR A 2 -21.51 -3.28 -6.12
N TYR A 3 -20.92 -3.90 -7.13
CA TYR A 3 -19.50 -4.18 -7.20
C TYR A 3 -18.96 -3.20 -8.25
N GLU A 4 -18.78 -1.96 -7.82
CA GLU A 4 -18.22 -0.90 -8.65
C GLU A 4 -16.72 -0.84 -8.35
N ASP A 5 -15.94 -0.99 -9.42
CA ASP A 5 -14.50 -0.78 -9.60
C ASP A 5 -13.66 -0.48 -8.33
N GLU A 6 -12.84 -1.43 -7.90
CA GLU A 6 -11.92 -1.24 -6.76
C GLU A 6 -10.71 -0.40 -7.20
N ALA A 7 -10.85 0.93 -7.13
CA ALA A 7 -9.76 1.89 -7.36
C ALA A 7 -8.82 1.94 -6.15
N VAL A 8 -7.83 1.04 -6.11
CA VAL A 8 -6.77 1.07 -5.10
C VAL A 8 -5.87 2.28 -5.35
N HIS A 9 -5.65 3.09 -4.31
CA HIS A 9 -4.80 4.28 -4.38
C HIS A 9 -4.18 4.59 -3.01
N ASP A 10 -3.38 5.65 -2.92
CA ASP A 10 -2.73 6.10 -1.68
C ASP A 10 -1.94 4.97 -1.00
N ILE A 11 -1.19 4.22 -1.81
CA ILE A 11 -0.39 3.09 -1.34
C ILE A 11 0.91 3.63 -0.75
N GLU A 12 1.09 3.46 0.55
CA GLU A 12 2.25 3.93 1.29
C GLU A 12 2.91 2.77 2.05
N ARG A 13 4.24 2.75 2.08
CA ARG A 13 5.02 1.80 2.89
C ARG A 13 5.78 2.53 3.98
N THR A 14 5.49 2.19 5.24
CA THR A 14 6.25 2.66 6.40
C THR A 14 6.88 1.46 7.12
N GLY A 15 8.16 1.21 6.85
CA GLY A 15 8.91 0.11 7.46
C GLY A 15 8.30 -1.26 7.12
N ASN A 16 7.68 -1.90 8.12
CA ASN A 16 7.07 -3.22 8.04
C ASN A 16 5.54 -3.18 7.82
N LYS A 17 4.99 -2.01 7.53
CA LYS A 17 3.55 -1.79 7.34
C LYS A 17 3.32 -1.15 5.98
N ILE A 18 2.36 -1.67 5.21
CA ILE A 18 1.85 -1.06 3.98
C ILE A 18 0.40 -0.67 4.23
N THR A 19 0.04 0.56 3.89
CA THR A 19 -1.34 1.05 3.92
C THR A 19 -1.80 1.39 2.52
N ALA A 20 -3.07 1.15 2.24
CA ALA A 20 -3.67 1.50 0.97
C ALA A 20 -5.14 1.88 1.18
N VAL A 21 -5.63 2.77 0.34
CA VAL A 21 -7.02 3.17 0.29
C VAL A 21 -7.71 2.45 -0.86
N VAL A 22 -8.90 1.90 -0.59
CA VAL A 22 -9.71 1.18 -1.58
C VAL A 22 -11.09 1.79 -1.59
N ASP A 23 -11.49 2.32 -2.75
CA ASP A 23 -12.85 2.80 -2.96
C ASP A 23 -13.80 1.63 -3.26
N GLY A 24 -14.95 1.63 -2.59
CA GLY A 24 -16.05 0.71 -2.82
C GLY A 24 -17.39 1.41 -2.56
N SER A 25 -18.27 0.81 -1.75
CA SER A 25 -19.48 1.52 -1.29
C SER A 25 -19.16 2.72 -0.40
N GLU A 26 -18.03 2.66 0.29
CA GLU A 26 -17.39 3.74 1.03
C GLU A 26 -15.87 3.57 0.82
N THR A 27 -15.08 4.50 1.35
CA THR A 27 -13.63 4.38 1.34
C THR A 27 -13.17 3.49 2.49
N TYR A 28 -12.39 2.46 2.17
CA TYR A 28 -11.85 1.52 3.16
C TYR A 28 -10.32 1.60 3.19
N THR A 29 -9.75 1.47 4.39
CA THR A 29 -8.30 1.40 4.58
C THR A 29 -7.90 -0.05 4.76
N VAL A 30 -6.95 -0.50 3.95
CA VAL A 30 -6.28 -1.80 4.11
C VAL A 30 -4.92 -1.56 4.73
N THR A 31 -4.53 -2.44 5.64
CA THR A 31 -3.20 -2.43 6.26
C THR A 31 -2.62 -3.83 6.15
N LEU A 32 -1.45 -3.92 5.54
CA LEU A 32 -0.66 -5.14 5.43
C LEU A 32 0.55 -5.03 6.35
N TYR A 33 0.88 -6.12 7.04
CA TYR A 33 2.08 -6.22 7.83
C TYR A 33 3.04 -7.21 7.17
N VAL A 34 4.24 -6.73 6.86
CA VAL A 34 5.26 -7.45 6.09
C VAL A 34 6.44 -7.79 7.01
N LYS A 35 6.94 -9.02 6.96
CA LYS A 35 8.14 -9.46 7.65
C LYS A 35 8.94 -10.38 6.75
N ALA A 36 10.24 -10.12 6.60
CA ALA A 36 11.12 -10.88 5.71
C ALA A 36 10.52 -11.04 4.30
N ASP A 37 10.00 -9.94 3.76
CA ASP A 37 9.39 -9.86 2.43
C ASP A 37 8.07 -10.63 2.24
N ALA A 38 7.50 -11.20 3.31
CA ALA A 38 6.21 -11.87 3.28
C ALA A 38 5.16 -11.11 4.09
N VAL A 39 3.95 -10.96 3.54
CA VAL A 39 2.79 -10.48 4.28
C VAL A 39 2.37 -11.55 5.29
N TYR A 40 2.39 -11.23 6.58
CA TYR A 40 2.02 -12.16 7.65
C TYR A 40 0.67 -11.83 8.30
N ASN A 41 0.17 -10.60 8.10
CA ASN A 41 -1.13 -10.19 8.61
C ASN A 41 -1.73 -9.09 7.73
N MET A 42 -3.06 -9.06 7.65
CA MET A 42 -3.81 -8.09 6.87
C MET A 42 -5.06 -7.67 7.63
N THR A 43 -5.37 -6.37 7.62
CA THR A 43 -6.59 -5.82 8.21
C THR A 43 -7.25 -4.88 7.23
N CYS A 44 -8.58 -4.78 7.29
CA CYS A 44 -9.37 -3.86 6.49
C CYS A 44 -10.45 -3.24 7.37
N THR A 45 -10.75 -1.95 7.18
CA THR A 45 -11.82 -1.27 7.91
C THR A 45 -13.23 -1.63 7.44
N CYS A 46 -13.37 -2.47 6.41
CA CYS A 46 -14.68 -2.85 5.90
C CYS A 46 -15.44 -3.78 6.87
N PRO A 47 -16.78 -3.71 6.90
CA PRO A 47 -17.59 -4.50 7.84
C PRO A 47 -17.45 -6.02 7.65
N TYR A 48 -17.05 -6.46 6.46
CA TYR A 48 -16.79 -7.87 6.17
C TYR A 48 -15.54 -8.39 6.88
N ALA A 49 -14.53 -7.54 7.06
CA ALA A 49 -13.29 -7.90 7.77
C ALA A 49 -13.41 -7.78 9.30
N ALA A 50 -14.56 -7.34 9.82
CA ALA A 50 -14.76 -7.07 11.25
C ALA A 50 -14.58 -8.31 12.15
N LYS A 51 -14.65 -9.52 11.59
CA LYS A 51 -14.41 -10.78 12.31
C LYS A 51 -12.99 -11.35 12.14
N GLY A 52 -12.08 -10.59 11.52
CA GLY A 52 -10.75 -11.08 11.13
C GLY A 52 -10.77 -11.92 9.85
N GLU A 53 -11.83 -11.83 9.07
CA GLU A 53 -11.96 -12.51 7.78
C GLU A 53 -11.26 -11.73 6.66
N HIS A 54 -10.77 -12.45 5.65
CA HIS A 54 -10.24 -11.82 4.45
C HIS A 54 -11.36 -11.26 3.58
N CYS A 55 -11.16 -10.04 3.08
CA CYS A 55 -12.11 -9.38 2.19
C CYS A 55 -11.48 -9.09 0.82
N LYS A 56 -12.34 -8.84 -0.16
CA LYS A 56 -11.94 -8.46 -1.52
C LYS A 56 -10.97 -7.27 -1.58
N HIS A 57 -11.12 -6.29 -0.69
CA HIS A 57 -10.24 -5.12 -0.68
C HIS A 57 -8.80 -5.51 -0.35
N MET A 58 -8.58 -6.50 0.51
CA MET A 58 -7.23 -7.00 0.78
C MET A 58 -6.62 -7.65 -0.46
N VAL A 59 -7.43 -8.39 -1.22
CA VAL A 59 -7.02 -9.00 -2.50
C VAL A 59 -6.68 -7.92 -3.52
N ALA A 60 -7.51 -6.88 -3.64
CA ALA A 60 -7.28 -5.76 -4.55
C ALA A 60 -5.93 -5.07 -4.27
N VAL A 61 -5.61 -4.84 -2.99
CA VAL A 61 -4.33 -4.22 -2.62
C VAL A 61 -3.15 -5.14 -2.91
N LEU A 62 -3.26 -6.45 -2.64
CA LEU A 62 -2.19 -7.39 -2.99
C LEU A 62 -1.91 -7.41 -4.49
N LEU A 63 -2.95 -7.41 -5.32
CA LEU A 63 -2.81 -7.34 -6.78
C LEU A 63 -2.18 -6.01 -7.22
N ALA A 64 -2.62 -4.88 -6.66
CA ALA A 64 -2.02 -3.58 -6.97
C ALA A 64 -0.53 -3.51 -6.61
N LEU A 65 -0.11 -4.18 -5.53
CA LEU A 65 1.31 -4.30 -5.17
C LEU A 65 2.09 -5.18 -6.14
N GLU A 66 1.49 -6.28 -6.61
CA GLU A 66 2.10 -7.16 -7.62
C GLU A 66 2.28 -6.44 -8.96
N ASP A 67 1.34 -5.57 -9.35
CA ASP A 67 1.41 -4.67 -10.51
C ASP A 67 2.34 -3.45 -10.32
N GLY A 68 3.01 -3.33 -9.16
CA GLY A 68 4.01 -2.29 -8.91
C GLY A 68 3.43 -0.88 -8.64
N GLN A 69 2.19 -0.79 -8.15
CA GLN A 69 1.54 0.50 -7.82
C GLN A 69 2.08 1.15 -6.53
N LEU A 70 3.05 0.53 -5.85
CA LEU A 70 3.68 1.13 -4.67
C LEU A 70 4.62 2.25 -5.12
N GLN A 71 4.31 3.49 -4.74
CA GLN A 71 5.21 4.62 -4.98
C GLN A 71 6.36 4.52 -3.97
N GLU A 72 7.54 4.14 -4.44
CA GLU A 72 8.76 4.23 -3.66
C GLU A 72 9.09 5.72 -3.47
N GLU A 73 9.17 6.20 -2.22
CA GLU A 73 9.64 7.55 -1.97
C GLU A 73 11.05 7.69 -2.58
N PRO A 74 11.35 8.76 -3.33
CA PRO A 74 12.70 8.95 -3.85
C PRO A 74 13.66 9.08 -2.67
N GLU A 75 14.54 8.10 -2.55
CA GLU A 75 15.71 8.14 -1.69
C GLU A 75 16.54 9.39 -2.01
N THR A 76 16.38 10.44 -1.21
CA THR A 76 17.22 11.64 -1.32
C THR A 76 18.59 11.34 -0.70
N ASP A 77 19.49 10.69 -1.43
CA ASP A 77 20.93 10.79 -1.17
C ASP A 77 21.38 12.21 -1.54
N GLY A 78 21.21 13.11 -0.58
CA GLY A 78 21.59 14.52 -0.68
C GLY A 78 23.11 14.71 -0.65
N ARG A 79 23.82 14.27 -1.69
CA ARG A 79 25.21 14.64 -1.93
C ARG A 79 25.39 15.29 -3.30
N GLU A 80 24.86 16.50 -3.42
CA GLU A 80 25.23 17.45 -4.47
C GLU A 80 26.75 17.70 -4.41
N ARG A 81 27.50 17.06 -5.31
CA ARG A 81 28.87 17.46 -5.62
C ARG A 81 28.76 18.64 -6.60
N THR A 82 29.10 19.84 -6.14
CA THR A 82 29.11 21.02 -7.01
C THR A 82 30.40 21.06 -7.82
N TRP A 83 30.32 21.53 -9.08
CA TRP A 83 31.43 21.60 -10.06
C TRP A 83 32.65 22.44 -9.63
N LYS A 84 32.65 23.00 -8.42
CA LYS A 84 33.75 23.78 -7.83
C LYS A 84 34.84 22.93 -7.19
N ASP A 85 34.64 21.62 -7.03
CA ASP A 85 35.64 20.72 -6.43
C ASP A 85 36.60 20.05 -7.44
N ILE A 86 36.45 20.33 -8.75
CA ILE A 86 37.24 19.71 -9.85
C ILE A 86 38.18 20.73 -10.55
N LEU A 87 38.15 22.01 -10.15
CA LEU A 87 39.02 23.07 -10.72
C LEU A 87 39.87 23.76 -9.64
#